data_AF-A0A536GGS4-F1
#
_entry.id   AF-A0A536GGS4-F1
#
_cell.length_a   1.000
_cell.length_b   1.000
_cell.length_c   1.000
_cell.angle_alpha   90.00
_cell.angle_beta   90.00
_cell.angle_gamma   90.00
#
_symmetry.space_group_name_H-M   'P 1'
#
loop_
_entity.id
_entity.type
_entity.pdbx_description
1 polymer ?
#
loop_
_entity_poly.entity_id
_entity_poly.type
_entity_poly.pdbx_seq_one_letter_code
_entity_poly.pdbx_strand_id
1 'polypeptide(L)'
;MRRASHKPVIDQFIAGGFRKLRDDPPNLLVAGAAMQPWRLVKGEVADVCDLAGFRAFTQPGFVLAVVSFELEQTEKGICLSTETRVQPTDSRAGLAFLPYWLVIRAGSGLIRREMLRAVARRSGLQ
;
A
#
# COMPACT_ATOMS: atom_id res chain seq x y z
N MET A 1 17.34 22.48 -5.28
CA MET A 1 16.37 21.72 -4.47
C MET A 1 15.05 21.63 -5.22
N ARG A 2 14.66 20.45 -5.70
CA ARG A 2 13.43 20.26 -6.50
C ARG A 2 12.27 20.05 -5.53
N ARG A 3 11.30 20.96 -5.49
CA ARG A 3 10.05 20.83 -4.72
C ARG A 3 9.41 19.47 -5.05
N ALA A 4 9.21 18.62 -4.05
CA ALA A 4 8.51 17.36 -4.23
C ALA A 4 7.11 17.65 -4.79
N SER A 5 6.73 16.94 -5.86
CA SER A 5 5.42 17.08 -6.50
C SER A 5 4.29 16.81 -5.50
N HIS A 6 3.35 17.74 -5.39
CA HIS A 6 2.25 17.76 -4.41
C HIS A 6 1.07 16.85 -4.80
N LYS A 7 1.34 15.63 -5.30
CA LYS A 7 0.27 14.67 -5.55
C LYS A 7 -0.12 13.97 -4.24
N PRO A 8 -1.42 13.94 -3.89
CA PRO A 8 -1.94 13.10 -2.82
C PRO A 8 -1.30 11.71 -2.84
N VAL A 9 -0.95 11.18 -1.67
CA VAL A 9 -0.32 9.85 -1.54
C VAL A 9 -1.17 8.78 -2.25
N ILE A 10 -2.50 8.92 -2.20
CA ILE A 10 -3.44 8.03 -2.90
C ILE A 10 -3.28 8.05 -4.42
N ASP A 11 -2.99 9.20 -5.04
CA ASP A 11 -2.79 9.30 -6.48
C ASP A 11 -1.53 8.56 -6.93
N GLN A 12 -0.53 8.49 -6.06
CA GLN A 12 0.70 7.74 -6.32
C GLN A 12 0.44 6.22 -6.27
N PHE A 13 -0.40 5.77 -5.33
CA PHE A 13 -0.84 4.38 -5.30
C PHE A 13 -1.67 4.02 -6.53
N ILE A 14 -2.61 4.88 -6.93
CA ILE A 14 -3.44 4.68 -8.12
C ILE A 14 -2.58 4.61 -9.39
N ALA A 15 -1.62 5.53 -9.54
CA ALA A 15 -0.65 5.49 -10.64
C ALA A 15 0.20 4.21 -10.64
N GLY A 16 0.45 3.63 -9.47
CA GLY A 16 1.12 2.34 -9.28
C GLY A 16 0.24 1.11 -9.50
N GLY A 17 -1.02 1.29 -9.97
CA GLY A 17 -1.94 0.21 -10.28
C GLY A 17 -2.82 -0.24 -9.11
N PHE A 18 -2.76 0.43 -7.95
CA PHE A 18 -3.72 0.18 -6.88
C PHE A 18 -5.09 0.75 -7.24
N ARG A 19 -6.14 0.13 -6.73
CA ARG A 19 -7.50 0.68 -6.71
C ARG A 19 -7.94 0.91 -5.28
N LYS A 20 -8.85 1.87 -5.12
CA LYS A 20 -9.48 2.14 -3.83
C LYS A 20 -10.49 1.04 -3.53
N LEU A 21 -10.26 0.28 -2.46
CA LEU A 21 -11.12 -0.84 -2.04
C LEU A 21 -12.15 -0.41 -0.99
N ARG A 22 -11.78 0.53 -0.12
CA ARG A 22 -12.68 1.16 0.86
C ARG A 22 -12.24 2.58 1.11
N ASP A 23 -13.21 3.49 1.21
CA ASP A 23 -13.01 4.90 1.52
C ASP A 23 -14.07 5.31 2.54
N ASP A 24 -13.65 5.71 3.73
CA ASP A 24 -14.51 6.19 4.79
C ASP A 24 -13.86 7.42 5.43
N PRO A 25 -13.91 8.57 4.75
CA PRO A 25 -13.20 9.77 5.18
C PRO A 25 -13.84 10.39 6.43
N PRO A 26 -13.05 10.94 7.36
CA PRO A 26 -11.58 11.03 7.30
C PRO A 26 -10.87 9.79 7.87
N ASN A 27 -11.58 8.77 8.33
CA ASN A 27 -11.07 7.78 9.27
C ASN A 27 -10.30 6.63 8.60
N LEU A 28 -10.67 6.23 7.40
CA LEU A 28 -10.12 5.02 6.78
C LEU A 28 -10.01 5.15 5.26
N LEU A 29 -8.86 4.73 4.75
CA LEU A 29 -8.63 4.52 3.34
C LEU A 29 -7.93 3.17 3.14
N VAL A 30 -8.49 2.33 2.28
CA VAL A 30 -7.91 1.04 1.90
C VAL A 30 -7.75 1.02 0.39
N ALA A 31 -6.54 0.73 -0.07
CA ALA A 31 -6.26 0.50 -1.48
C ALA A 31 -5.59 -0.86 -1.68
N GLY A 32 -5.82 -1.50 -2.82
CA GLY A 32 -5.20 -2.79 -3.11
C GLY A 32 -4.93 -3.03 -4.58
N ALA A 33 -4.08 -4.01 -4.85
CA ALA A 33 -3.65 -4.44 -6.17
C ALA A 33 -3.33 -5.94 -6.17
N ALA A 34 -3.57 -6.62 -7.28
CA ALA A 34 -3.02 -7.94 -7.56
C ALA A 34 -1.76 -7.76 -8.41
N MET A 35 -0.59 -8.21 -7.94
CA MET A 35 0.67 -7.90 -8.60
C MET A 35 1.75 -8.99 -8.50
N GLN A 36 2.79 -8.86 -9.33
CA GLN A 36 3.99 -9.70 -9.32
C GLN A 36 5.27 -8.86 -9.09
N PRO A 37 5.44 -8.25 -7.90
CA PRO A 37 6.46 -7.22 -7.69
C PRO A 37 7.91 -7.75 -7.76
N TRP A 38 8.12 -9.06 -7.64
CA TRP A 38 9.44 -9.70 -7.80
C TRP A 38 9.88 -9.88 -9.26
N ARG A 39 8.99 -9.65 -10.23
CA ARG A 39 9.32 -9.75 -11.66
C ARG A 39 9.67 -8.38 -12.22
N LEU A 40 10.95 -8.05 -12.23
CA LEU A 40 11.44 -6.72 -12.65
C LEU A 40 11.21 -6.39 -14.14
N VAL A 41 11.01 -7.39 -15.02
CA VAL A 41 10.89 -7.19 -16.48
C VAL A 41 9.50 -7.53 -17.04
N LYS A 42 8.73 -8.40 -16.37
CA LYS A 42 7.38 -8.84 -16.77
C LYS A 42 6.41 -8.89 -15.58
N GLY A 43 6.62 -8.02 -14.60
CA GLY A 43 5.72 -7.89 -13.47
C GLY A 43 4.41 -7.30 -13.95
N GLU A 44 3.34 -8.06 -13.80
CA GLU A 44 1.99 -7.59 -14.11
C GLU A 44 1.33 -7.05 -12.85
N VAL A 45 0.62 -5.94 -12.98
CA VAL A 45 -0.41 -5.53 -12.04
C VAL A 45 -1.73 -5.82 -12.73
N ALA A 46 -2.46 -6.82 -12.23
CA ALA A 46 -3.73 -7.18 -12.84
C ALA A 46 -4.73 -6.04 -12.64
N ASP A 47 -5.50 -5.74 -13.69
CA ASP A 47 -6.56 -4.74 -13.61
C ASP A 47 -7.73 -5.32 -12.81
N VAL A 48 -7.68 -5.07 -11.52
CA VAL A 48 -8.76 -5.40 -10.59
C VAL A 48 -9.55 -4.13 -10.38
N CYS A 49 -10.75 -4.03 -10.96
CA CYS A 49 -11.49 -2.76 -11.01
C CYS A 49 -11.98 -2.27 -9.64
N ASP A 50 -12.33 -3.17 -8.72
CA ASP A 50 -12.97 -2.82 -7.44
C ASP A 50 -12.76 -3.88 -6.33
N LEU A 51 -13.40 -3.68 -5.17
CA LEU A 51 -13.35 -4.61 -4.04
C LEU A 51 -13.90 -6.01 -4.37
N ALA A 52 -14.95 -6.11 -5.19
CA ALA A 52 -15.54 -7.39 -5.54
C ALA A 52 -14.59 -8.20 -6.43
N GLY A 53 -14.04 -7.55 -7.47
CA GLY A 53 -13.00 -8.13 -8.32
C GLY A 53 -11.76 -8.53 -7.52
N PHE A 54 -11.36 -7.71 -6.54
CA PHE A 54 -10.20 -8.00 -5.70
C PHE A 54 -10.40 -9.25 -4.85
N ARG A 55 -11.59 -9.40 -4.26
CA ARG A 55 -11.95 -10.59 -3.49
C ARG A 55 -12.09 -11.85 -4.34
N ALA A 56 -12.58 -11.70 -5.57
CA ALA A 56 -12.76 -12.80 -6.51
C ALA A 56 -11.48 -13.19 -7.25
N PHE A 57 -10.37 -12.45 -7.08
CA PHE A 57 -9.14 -12.70 -7.80
C PHE A 57 -8.45 -13.97 -7.32
N THR A 58 -8.35 -14.97 -8.21
CA THR A 58 -7.76 -16.28 -7.91
C THR A 58 -6.68 -16.70 -8.90
N GLN A 59 -6.25 -15.81 -9.80
CA GLN A 59 -5.25 -16.16 -10.81
C GLN A 59 -3.92 -16.54 -10.14
N PRO A 60 -3.38 -17.75 -10.42
CA PRO A 60 -2.11 -18.19 -9.84
C PRO A 60 -0.93 -17.29 -10.22
N GLY A 61 0.07 -17.24 -9.35
CA GLY A 61 1.32 -16.53 -9.56
C GLY A 61 1.31 -15.06 -9.14
N PHE A 62 0.27 -14.57 -8.47
CA PHE A 62 0.16 -13.19 -7.98
C PHE A 62 0.21 -13.10 -6.46
N VAL A 63 0.50 -11.91 -5.95
CA VAL A 63 0.15 -11.51 -4.59
C VAL A 63 -0.94 -10.46 -4.62
N LEU A 64 -1.91 -10.60 -3.72
CA LEU A 64 -2.86 -9.57 -3.37
C LEU A 64 -2.23 -8.68 -2.30
N ALA A 65 -1.94 -7.43 -2.65
CA ALA A 65 -1.41 -6.44 -1.73
C ALA A 65 -2.50 -5.44 -1.36
N VAL A 66 -2.60 -5.13 -0.07
CA VAL A 66 -3.49 -4.10 0.47
C VAL A 66 -2.66 -3.15 1.32
N VAL A 67 -2.91 -1.85 1.18
CA VAL A 67 -2.43 -0.82 2.08
C VAL A 67 -3.63 -0.16 2.76
N SER A 68 -3.59 -0.04 4.09
CA SER A 68 -4.55 0.75 4.86
C SER A 68 -3.90 1.99 5.46
N PHE A 69 -4.70 3.04 5.56
CA PHE A 69 -4.44 4.26 6.31
C PHE A 69 -5.61 4.47 7.26
N GLU A 70 -5.32 4.46 8.55
CA GLU A 70 -6.35 4.55 9.58
C GLU A 70 -6.03 5.72 10.51
N LEU A 71 -7.01 6.57 10.72
CA LEU A 71 -6.96 7.73 11.60
C LEU A 71 -7.82 7.43 12.83
N GLU A 72 -7.18 7.41 13.99
CA GLU A 72 -7.81 7.13 15.27
C GLU A 72 -7.61 8.32 16.22
N GLN A 73 -8.68 8.72 16.91
CA GLN A 73 -8.58 9.70 17.98
C GLN A 73 -8.11 9.02 19.26
N THR A 74 -7.04 9.54 19.84
CA THR A 74 -6.45 9.05 21.09
C THR A 74 -6.46 10.15 22.14
N GLU A 75 -6.22 9.80 23.41
CA GLU A 75 -6.07 10.78 24.49
C GLU A 75 -4.96 11.82 24.24
N LYS A 76 -3.98 11.48 23.39
CA LYS A 76 -2.82 12.32 23.05
C LYS A 76 -2.97 13.04 21.70
N GLY A 77 -4.15 12.97 21.09
CA GLY A 77 -4.45 13.54 19.77
C GLY A 77 -4.68 12.47 18.70
N ILE A 78 -4.44 12.81 17.44
CA ILE A 78 -4.74 11.93 16.30
C ILE A 78 -3.56 10.97 16.05
N CYS A 79 -3.83 9.68 16.04
CA CYS A 79 -2.91 8.65 15.59
C CYS A 79 -3.21 8.28 14.13
N LEU A 80 -2.20 8.38 13.26
CA LEU A 80 -2.27 7.83 11.90
C LEU A 80 -1.47 6.53 11.85
N SER A 81 -2.14 5.43 11.57
CA SER A 81 -1.51 4.13 11.34
C SER A 81 -1.51 3.80 9.84
N THR A 82 -0.49 3.04 9.43
CA THR A 82 -0.43 2.50 8.07
C THR A 82 0.03 1.05 8.11
N GLU A 83 -0.73 0.19 7.46
CA GLU A 83 -0.44 -1.23 7.37
C GLU A 83 -0.38 -1.67 5.92
N THR A 84 0.52 -2.61 5.62
CA THR A 84 0.58 -3.26 4.31
C THR A 84 0.44 -4.75 4.53
N ARG A 85 -0.62 -5.33 3.99
CA ARG A 85 -0.92 -6.76 4.06
C ARG A 85 -0.74 -7.37 2.68
N VAL A 86 -0.12 -8.55 2.61
CA VAL A 86 0.15 -9.24 1.35
C VAL A 86 -0.25 -10.70 1.47
N GLN A 87 -1.05 -11.17 0.53
CA GLN A 87 -1.55 -12.55 0.47
C GLN A 87 -1.17 -13.17 -0.89
N PRO A 88 -0.32 -14.21 -0.92
CA PRO A 88 -0.08 -14.97 -2.13
C PRO A 88 -1.33 -15.72 -2.60
N THR A 89 -1.54 -15.77 -3.92
CA THR A 89 -2.61 -16.56 -4.57
C THR A 89 -2.29 -18.06 -4.61
N ASP A 90 -1.00 -18.41 -4.58
CA ASP A 90 -0.52 -19.79 -4.48
C ASP A 90 0.83 -19.87 -3.75
N SER A 91 1.28 -21.09 -3.44
CA SER A 91 2.55 -21.33 -2.75
C SER A 91 3.78 -20.86 -3.53
N ARG A 92 3.75 -20.92 -4.87
CA ARG A 92 4.87 -20.51 -5.72
C ARG A 92 5.05 -18.99 -5.70
N ALA A 93 3.96 -18.24 -5.73
CA ALA A 93 3.95 -16.79 -5.55
C ALA A 93 4.46 -16.42 -4.15
N GLY A 94 4.07 -17.18 -3.11
CA GLY A 94 4.59 -17.00 -1.76
C GLY A 94 6.11 -17.16 -1.68
N LEU A 95 6.63 -18.27 -2.23
CA LEU A 95 8.07 -18.53 -2.28
C LEU A 95 8.84 -17.47 -3.09
N ALA A 96 8.26 -16.95 -4.17
CA ALA A 96 8.86 -15.88 -4.96
C ALA A 96 8.82 -14.51 -4.24
N PHE A 97 7.76 -14.25 -3.48
CA PHE A 97 7.58 -13.01 -2.74
C PHE A 97 8.52 -12.89 -1.54
N LEU A 98 8.79 -13.99 -0.82
CA LEU A 98 9.64 -13.99 0.38
C LEU A 98 11.02 -13.34 0.20
N PRO A 99 11.87 -13.76 -0.76
CA PRO A 99 13.19 -13.16 -0.93
C PRO A 99 13.09 -11.70 -1.38
N TYR A 100 12.13 -11.37 -2.25
CA TYR A 100 11.85 -10.00 -2.65
C TYR A 100 11.51 -9.12 -1.44
N TRP A 101 10.61 -9.60 -0.58
CA TRP A 101 10.21 -8.89 0.63
C TRP A 101 11.39 -8.66 1.57
N LEU A 102 12.26 -9.65 1.76
CA LEU A 102 13.46 -9.51 2.59
C LEU A 102 14.40 -8.42 2.09
N VAL A 103 14.51 -8.23 0.77
CA VAL A 103 15.33 -7.17 0.16
C VAL A 103 14.70 -5.80 0.37
N ILE A 104 13.39 -5.64 0.15
CA ILE A 104 12.77 -4.31 0.12
C ILE A 104 12.27 -3.81 1.48
N ARG A 105 11.96 -4.71 2.44
CA ARG A 105 11.26 -4.37 3.70
C ARG A 105 11.93 -3.25 4.50
N ALA A 106 13.26 -3.20 4.50
CA ALA A 106 14.01 -2.20 5.26
C ALA A 106 13.84 -0.80 4.66
N GLY A 107 14.06 -0.66 3.35
CA GLY A 107 13.86 0.60 2.63
C GLY A 107 12.40 1.06 2.67
N SER A 108 11.46 0.15 2.45
CA SER A 108 10.02 0.45 2.57
C SER A 108 9.62 0.89 3.99
N GLY A 109 10.25 0.34 5.02
CA GLY A 109 10.05 0.77 6.41
C GLY A 109 10.51 2.21 6.65
N LEU A 110 11.67 2.60 6.14
CA LEU A 110 12.18 3.97 6.26
C LEU A 110 11.30 4.98 5.54
N ILE A 111 10.88 4.67 4.30
CA ILE A 111 9.97 5.53 3.53
C ILE A 111 8.66 5.76 4.28
N ARG A 112 8.05 4.70 4.84
CA ARG A 112 6.81 4.81 5.62
C ARG A 112 6.99 5.65 6.88
N ARG A 113 8.10 5.50 7.60
CA ARG A 113 8.40 6.34 8.77
C ARG A 113 8.56 7.81 8.40
N GLU A 114 9.27 8.12 7.33
CA GLU A 114 9.43 9.48 6.85
C GLU A 114 8.11 10.09 6.35
N MET A 115 7.27 9.28 5.69
CA MET A 115 5.92 9.68 5.29
C MET A 115 5.07 10.06 6.51
N LEU A 116 5.01 9.20 7.54
CA LEU A 116 4.26 9.48 8.78
C LEU A 116 4.79 10.74 9.50
N ARG A 117 6.11 10.89 9.61
CA ARG A 117 6.75 12.10 10.16
C ARG A 117 6.40 13.36 9.36
N ALA A 118 6.35 13.27 8.04
CA ALA A 118 5.97 14.38 7.19
C ALA A 118 4.48 14.74 7.34
N VAL A 119 3.60 13.76 7.57
CA VAL A 119 2.18 14.02 7.88
C VAL A 119 2.03 14.67 9.26
N ALA A 120 2.72 14.18 10.29
CA ALA A 120 2.71 14.77 11.63
C ALA A 120 3.16 16.25 11.60
N ARG A 121 4.27 16.55 10.91
CA ARG A 121 4.76 17.93 10.75
C ARG A 121 3.76 18.85 10.04
N ARG A 122 3.01 18.34 9.05
CA ARG A 122 2.04 19.13 8.27
C ARG A 122 0.71 19.33 8.99
N SER A 123 0.35 18.44 9.90
CA SER A 123 -0.89 18.53 10.69
C SER A 123 -0.77 19.46 11.91
N GLY A 124 0.41 20.04 12.16
CA GLY A 124 0.62 20.97 13.27
C GLY A 124 0.64 20.29 14.65
N LEU A 125 0.70 18.95 14.70
CA LEU A 125 0.83 18.18 15.92
C LEU A 125 2.30 18.25 16.38
N GLN A 126 2.62 19.25 17.21
CA GLN A 126 3.83 19.27 18.06
C GLN A 126 3.49 18.71 19.44
#